data_AF-A0A9P8EF24-F1
#
_entry.id   AF-A0A9P8EF24-F1
#
_cell.length_a   1.000
_cell.length_b   1.000
_cell.length_c   1.000
_cell.angle_alpha   90.00
_cell.angle_beta   90.00
_cell.angle_gamma   90.00
#
_symmetry.space_group_name_H-M   'P 1'
#
loop_
_entity.id
_entity.type
_entity.pdbx_description
1 polymer ?
#
loop_
_entity_poly.entity_id
_entity_poly.type
_entity_poly.pdbx_seq_one_letter_code
_entity_poly.pdbx_strand_id
1 'polypeptide(L)'
;MSQNAVAVSAPGKVLLAGGYLVLDRKYNGLVFGLDARIHVCVKPFASSSGVTFSEITVNSPQFQNAVWEYGYRLASQDGGVKVTQLRVNADLKLNRNPFVETALAYALSYASSVGSSNISPSSITILADNDYYSTSSAELTGARFHDFGVPLAEANKTGLGSSAALVTAFTAAVLSYYLPQDAFDLTTEAGKRKLHNLAQAAHCAAQGKVGSGFDVASAVYGSCLYRRFSPSILSAHGEPGTPEFGKQLVDIVNESGANGQWDTEIVKDQVKVPAGIRLIMCDVSCGSQTPGMVKQVLAWRKDTGVEAEKVWEGLQEVNEGLAQELVKLAESGSKDYSGLKQRIQAIRQGIREMSKQSGVPIEPPAQTKLLDACSNIEGVIGGVVPGAGGYDAVALLIEDKDSVVHKLQELLSGWKVEGETGGSMGKVSMLGVKQEMSGVRVEQASHYVEWSE
;
A
#
# COMPACT_ATOMS: atom_id res chain seq x y z
N MET A 1 16.46 -5.21 -31.00
CA MET A 1 16.96 -4.06 -30.22
C MET A 1 17.09 -4.54 -28.79
N SER A 2 18.23 -4.36 -28.13
CA SER A 2 18.36 -4.67 -26.70
C SER A 2 17.38 -3.78 -25.93
N GLN A 3 16.49 -4.38 -25.12
CA GLN A 3 15.60 -3.63 -24.24
C GLN A 3 16.44 -2.81 -23.26
N ASN A 4 16.10 -1.54 -23.04
CA ASN A 4 16.76 -0.72 -22.04
C ASN A 4 16.22 -1.06 -20.64
N ALA A 5 17.01 -0.77 -19.61
CA ALA A 5 16.57 -0.90 -18.23
C ALA A 5 15.39 0.05 -17.95
N VAL A 6 14.41 -0.45 -17.18
CA VAL A 6 13.25 0.31 -16.73
C VAL A 6 13.27 0.36 -15.21
N ALA A 7 12.99 1.52 -14.62
CA ALA A 7 12.79 1.64 -13.18
C ALA A 7 11.50 2.37 -12.88
N VAL A 8 10.74 1.87 -11.92
CA VAL A 8 9.46 2.45 -11.48
C VAL A 8 9.41 2.40 -9.96
N SER A 9 8.77 3.40 -9.35
CA SER A 9 8.50 3.38 -7.91
C SER A 9 7.04 3.68 -7.59
N ALA A 10 6.54 3.17 -6.47
CA ALA A 10 5.21 3.45 -5.95
C ALA A 10 5.24 3.80 -4.46
N PRO A 11 4.43 4.78 -4.00
CA PRO A 11 4.42 5.24 -2.61
C PRO A 11 3.70 4.28 -1.67
N GLY A 12 4.00 4.44 -0.38
CA GLY A 12 3.20 3.93 0.72
C GLY A 12 1.91 4.71 0.90
N LYS A 13 1.15 4.34 1.94
CA LYS A 13 -0.17 4.93 2.20
C LYS A 13 -0.49 5.00 3.69
N VAL A 14 -1.36 5.94 4.03
CA VAL A 14 -2.14 5.95 5.28
C VAL A 14 -3.62 6.20 4.96
N LEU A 15 -4.51 5.37 5.53
CA LEU A 15 -5.96 5.64 5.51
C LEU A 15 -6.28 6.53 6.71
N LEU A 16 -6.31 7.83 6.50
CA LEU A 16 -6.47 8.83 7.57
C LEU A 16 -7.91 8.84 8.10
N ALA A 17 -8.91 8.68 7.22
CA ALA A 17 -10.32 8.64 7.62
C ALA A 17 -11.10 7.64 6.75
N GLY A 18 -12.22 7.11 7.25
CA GLY A 18 -13.05 6.13 6.55
C GLY A 18 -12.77 4.66 6.88
N GLY A 19 -11.81 4.36 7.77
CA GLY A 19 -11.48 3.05 8.35
C GLY A 19 -12.27 1.83 7.85
N TYR A 20 -13.24 1.35 8.64
CA TYR A 20 -14.10 0.21 8.28
C TYR A 20 -15.15 0.55 7.22
N LEU A 21 -15.53 1.83 7.11
CA LEU A 21 -16.55 2.31 6.17
C LEU A 21 -16.13 2.04 4.72
N VAL A 22 -14.83 2.14 4.40
CA VAL A 22 -14.26 1.90 3.06
C VAL A 22 -14.48 0.48 2.53
N LEU A 23 -14.93 -0.45 3.39
CA LEU A 23 -15.33 -1.81 3.01
C LEU A 23 -16.74 -1.84 2.39
N ASP A 24 -17.47 -0.74 2.38
CA ASP A 24 -18.77 -0.61 1.75
C ASP A 24 -18.71 0.51 0.73
N ARG A 25 -19.19 0.23 -0.49
CA ARG A 25 -19.15 1.16 -1.61
C ARG A 25 -19.97 2.43 -1.34
N LYS A 26 -20.92 2.41 -0.40
CA LYS A 26 -21.67 3.61 0.01
C LYS A 26 -20.78 4.71 0.59
N TYR A 27 -19.59 4.38 1.10
CA TYR A 27 -18.77 5.30 1.87
C TYR A 27 -17.41 5.57 1.23
N ASN A 28 -16.82 6.70 1.63
CA ASN A 28 -15.51 7.16 1.15
C ASN A 28 -14.42 6.94 2.19
N GLY A 29 -13.19 6.74 1.72
CA GLY A 29 -11.97 6.78 2.53
C GLY A 29 -11.08 7.95 2.13
N LEU A 30 -10.55 8.67 3.11
CA LEU A 30 -9.52 9.69 2.90
C LEU A 30 -8.15 9.03 3.04
N VAL A 31 -7.44 8.89 1.93
CA VAL A 31 -6.14 8.21 1.87
C VAL A 31 -5.07 9.21 1.51
N PHE A 32 -3.99 9.26 2.30
CA PHE A 32 -2.78 9.97 1.90
C PHE A 32 -1.76 8.96 1.38
N GLY A 33 -1.18 9.27 0.21
CA GLY A 33 0.08 8.67 -0.20
C GLY A 33 1.20 9.13 0.72
N LEU A 34 2.27 8.35 0.81
CA LEU A 34 3.46 8.66 1.61
C LEU A 34 4.69 8.76 0.72
N ASP A 35 5.67 9.56 1.13
CA ASP A 35 6.91 9.80 0.37
C ASP A 35 7.90 8.63 0.40
N ALA A 36 7.74 7.67 1.33
CA ALA A 36 8.44 6.39 1.29
C ALA A 36 7.91 5.50 0.16
N ARG A 37 8.81 4.92 -0.64
CA ARG A 37 8.47 4.20 -1.87
C ARG A 37 9.13 2.83 -1.98
N ILE A 38 8.47 1.95 -2.72
CA ILE A 38 9.08 0.72 -3.23
C ILE A 38 9.49 0.96 -4.68
N HIS A 39 10.68 0.51 -5.01
CA HIS A 39 11.37 0.68 -6.27
C HIS A 39 11.57 -0.67 -6.94
N VAL A 40 11.24 -0.76 -8.22
CA VAL A 40 11.46 -1.94 -9.02
C VAL A 40 12.23 -1.56 -10.29
N CYS A 41 13.38 -2.19 -10.50
CA CYS A 41 14.19 -2.03 -11.70
C CYS A 41 14.20 -3.35 -12.49
N VAL A 42 13.84 -3.30 -13.77
CA VAL A 42 13.89 -4.45 -14.69
C VAL A 42 15.01 -4.20 -15.69
N LYS A 43 15.89 -5.17 -15.87
CA LYS A 43 17.03 -5.14 -16.79
C LYS A 43 17.06 -6.40 -17.67
N PRO A 44 17.64 -6.32 -18.88
CA PRO A 44 17.95 -7.52 -19.65
C PRO A 44 18.81 -8.49 -18.84
N PHE A 45 18.52 -9.78 -18.96
CA PHE A 45 19.36 -10.80 -18.34
C PHE A 45 20.70 -10.90 -19.10
N ALA A 46 21.82 -10.70 -18.41
CA ALA A 46 23.15 -10.85 -18.98
C ALA A 46 23.52 -12.34 -19.02
N SER A 47 23.31 -13.00 -20.16
CA SER A 47 23.74 -14.40 -20.33
C SER A 47 25.26 -14.48 -20.48
N SER A 48 25.92 -15.26 -19.63
CA SER A 48 27.28 -15.74 -19.89
C SER A 48 27.21 -16.85 -20.95
N SER A 49 27.63 -16.52 -22.18
CA SER A 49 28.00 -17.42 -23.29
C SER A 49 27.18 -18.72 -23.47
N GLY A 50 26.11 -18.67 -24.26
CA GLY A 50 25.65 -19.82 -25.05
C GLY A 50 24.43 -20.61 -24.54
N VAL A 51 23.79 -20.22 -23.43
CA VAL A 51 22.58 -20.88 -22.90
C VAL A 51 21.35 -19.98 -23.10
N THR A 52 20.29 -20.50 -23.72
CA THR A 52 18.96 -19.89 -23.74
C THR A 52 18.27 -20.17 -22.40
N PHE A 53 18.16 -19.15 -21.56
CA PHE A 53 17.37 -19.23 -20.34
C PHE A 53 15.91 -18.87 -20.65
N SER A 54 14.96 -19.53 -20.00
CA SER A 54 13.55 -19.10 -19.92
C SER A 54 13.25 -18.72 -18.49
N GLU A 55 14.08 -17.82 -17.96
CA GLU A 55 14.16 -17.53 -16.53
C GLU A 55 14.05 -16.03 -16.29
N ILE A 56 13.34 -15.67 -15.23
CA ILE A 56 13.30 -14.32 -14.67
C ILE A 56 13.83 -14.42 -13.26
N THR A 57 14.86 -13.65 -12.95
CA THR A 57 15.39 -13.55 -11.59
C THR A 57 14.81 -12.31 -10.93
N VAL A 58 14.32 -12.46 -9.70
CA VAL A 58 13.88 -11.36 -8.85
C VAL A 58 14.76 -11.32 -7.61
N ASN A 59 15.42 -10.20 -7.33
CA ASN A 59 16.22 -10.03 -6.13
C ASN A 59 15.75 -8.83 -5.30
N SER A 60 15.94 -8.90 -3.98
CA SER A 60 15.76 -7.78 -3.06
C SER A 60 16.97 -7.70 -2.15
N PRO A 61 18.06 -7.03 -2.60
CA PRO A 61 19.39 -7.14 -1.98
C PRO A 61 19.47 -6.56 -0.56
N GLN A 62 18.46 -5.81 -0.11
CA GLN A 62 18.37 -5.29 1.26
C GLN A 62 18.09 -6.39 2.30
N PHE A 63 17.77 -7.61 1.87
CA PHE A 63 17.42 -8.73 2.73
C PHE A 63 18.22 -9.99 2.39
N GLN A 64 18.59 -10.73 3.42
CA GLN A 64 19.32 -11.98 3.26
C GLN A 64 18.50 -13.02 2.50
N ASN A 65 19.11 -13.65 1.50
CA ASN A 65 18.53 -14.74 0.70
C ASN A 65 17.19 -14.37 0.03
N ALA A 66 16.94 -13.08 -0.22
CA ALA A 66 15.76 -12.60 -0.93
C ALA A 66 15.99 -12.62 -2.45
N VAL A 67 16.24 -13.82 -2.98
CA VAL A 67 16.41 -14.09 -4.40
C VAL A 67 15.40 -15.16 -4.82
N TRP A 68 14.67 -14.90 -5.90
CA TRP A 68 13.65 -15.77 -6.46
C TRP A 68 13.88 -15.96 -7.95
N GLU A 69 14.20 -17.17 -8.35
CA GLU A 69 14.36 -17.56 -9.75
C GLU A 69 13.06 -18.20 -10.25
N TYR A 70 12.55 -17.73 -11.38
CA TYR A 70 11.27 -18.15 -11.92
C TYR A 70 11.41 -18.64 -13.35
N GLY A 71 11.02 -19.89 -13.59
CA GLY A 71 10.71 -20.36 -14.93
C GLY A 71 9.31 -19.92 -15.34
N TYR A 72 9.09 -19.63 -16.61
CA TYR A 72 7.78 -19.26 -17.13
C TYR A 72 7.43 -20.02 -18.42
N ARG A 73 6.13 -20.25 -18.63
CA ARG A 73 5.60 -20.84 -19.87
C ARG A 73 4.25 -20.26 -20.23
N LEU A 74 4.02 -20.06 -21.52
CA LEU A 74 2.69 -19.75 -22.04
C LEU A 74 1.82 -21.01 -21.95
N ALA A 75 0.65 -20.89 -21.33
CA ALA A 75 -0.31 -21.98 -21.21
C ALA A 75 -1.17 -22.10 -22.46
N SER A 76 -1.62 -23.32 -22.77
CA SER A 76 -2.57 -23.59 -23.86
C SER A 76 -3.94 -22.98 -23.58
N GLN A 77 -4.77 -22.87 -24.63
CA GLN A 77 -6.17 -22.39 -24.51
C GLN A 77 -6.25 -21.02 -23.84
N ASP A 78 -5.33 -20.13 -24.21
CA ASP A 78 -5.25 -18.77 -23.68
C ASP A 78 -5.21 -18.70 -22.14
N GLY A 79 -4.53 -19.67 -21.51
CA GLY A 79 -4.42 -19.70 -20.06
C GLY A 79 -3.42 -18.69 -19.46
N GLY A 80 -2.94 -17.73 -20.25
CA GLY A 80 -1.90 -16.79 -19.84
C GLY A 80 -0.54 -17.45 -19.58
N VAL A 81 0.25 -16.84 -18.70
CA VAL A 81 1.61 -17.26 -18.37
C VAL A 81 1.63 -17.92 -16.99
N LYS A 82 2.06 -19.18 -16.96
CA LYS A 82 2.32 -19.89 -15.71
C LYS A 82 3.77 -19.65 -15.29
N VAL A 83 3.94 -19.11 -14.09
CA VAL A 83 5.23 -18.90 -13.44
C VAL A 83 5.47 -20.04 -12.45
N THR A 84 6.70 -20.52 -12.34
CA THR A 84 7.09 -21.59 -11.39
C THR A 84 8.44 -21.25 -10.79
N GLN A 85 8.50 -21.13 -9.46
CA GLN A 85 9.77 -20.89 -8.77
C GLN A 85 10.68 -22.12 -8.95
N LEU A 86 11.89 -21.86 -9.45
CA LEU A 86 12.91 -22.88 -9.65
C LEU A 86 13.51 -23.29 -8.31
N ARG A 87 13.90 -24.56 -8.20
CA ARG A 87 14.54 -25.12 -7.01
C ARG A 87 16.01 -25.35 -7.30
N VAL A 88 16.88 -24.76 -6.50
CA VAL A 88 18.32 -25.07 -6.50
C VAL A 88 18.58 -26.45 -5.91
N ASN A 89 17.76 -26.90 -4.94
CA ASN A 89 17.85 -28.24 -4.33
C ASN A 89 16.45 -28.72 -3.89
N ALA A 90 16.15 -30.01 -4.07
CA ALA A 90 14.88 -30.62 -3.68
C ALA A 90 14.63 -30.64 -2.16
N ASP A 91 15.70 -30.64 -1.36
CA ASP A 91 15.64 -30.74 0.11
C ASP A 91 15.50 -29.38 0.82
N LEU A 92 15.65 -28.27 0.10
CA LEU A 92 15.48 -26.92 0.66
C LEU A 92 14.02 -26.45 0.54
N LYS A 93 13.45 -25.96 1.64
CA LYS A 93 12.15 -25.27 1.60
C LYS A 93 12.27 -24.01 0.76
N LEU A 94 11.41 -23.87 -0.25
CA LEU A 94 11.32 -22.66 -1.06
C LEU A 94 10.89 -21.47 -0.19
N ASN A 95 11.70 -20.43 -0.16
CA ASN A 95 11.28 -19.12 0.34
C ASN A 95 10.40 -18.46 -0.72
N ARG A 96 9.08 -18.68 -0.65
CA ARG A 96 8.14 -18.11 -1.62
C ARG A 96 7.74 -16.70 -1.24
N ASN A 97 7.63 -15.82 -2.23
CA ASN A 97 6.97 -14.53 -2.09
C ASN A 97 5.71 -14.50 -2.98
N PRO A 98 4.51 -14.77 -2.43
CA PRO A 98 3.29 -14.87 -3.23
C PRO A 98 2.93 -13.56 -3.95
N PHE A 99 3.25 -12.40 -3.37
CA PHE A 99 2.99 -11.12 -4.02
C PHE A 99 3.84 -10.93 -5.27
N VAL A 100 5.13 -11.29 -5.22
CA VAL A 100 6.02 -11.22 -6.39
C VAL A 100 5.60 -12.25 -7.44
N GLU A 101 5.37 -13.50 -7.03
CA GLU A 101 5.02 -14.59 -7.94
C GLU A 101 3.71 -14.31 -8.69
N THR A 102 2.66 -13.88 -7.97
CA THR A 102 1.36 -13.56 -8.57
C THR A 102 1.44 -12.29 -9.43
N ALA A 103 2.11 -11.23 -8.97
CA ALA A 103 2.27 -10.02 -9.77
C ALA A 103 3.02 -10.29 -11.08
N LEU A 104 4.07 -11.11 -11.04
CA LEU A 104 4.80 -11.53 -12.24
C LEU A 104 3.91 -12.34 -13.18
N ALA A 105 3.17 -13.34 -12.68
CA ALA A 105 2.29 -14.15 -13.51
C ALA A 105 1.19 -13.31 -14.17
N TYR A 106 0.55 -12.40 -13.44
CA TYR A 106 -0.51 -11.53 -13.97
C TYR A 106 0.06 -10.54 -14.99
N ALA A 107 1.17 -9.88 -14.68
CA ALA A 107 1.80 -8.91 -15.58
C ALA A 107 2.28 -9.55 -16.89
N LEU A 108 2.94 -10.71 -16.82
CA LEU A 108 3.37 -11.44 -18.01
C LEU A 108 2.19 -11.98 -18.82
N SER A 109 1.14 -12.48 -18.15
CA SER A 109 -0.08 -12.93 -18.83
C SER A 109 -0.70 -11.80 -19.64
N TYR A 110 -0.96 -10.66 -19.00
CA TYR A 110 -1.51 -9.48 -19.67
C TYR A 110 -0.60 -9.01 -20.80
N ALA A 111 0.72 -8.87 -20.55
CA ALA A 111 1.67 -8.44 -21.57
C ALA A 111 1.73 -9.38 -22.77
N SER A 112 1.68 -10.69 -22.55
CA SER A 112 1.68 -11.69 -23.61
C SER A 112 0.39 -11.70 -24.44
N SER A 113 -0.74 -11.36 -23.83
CA SER A 113 -2.05 -11.33 -24.50
C SER A 113 -2.28 -10.06 -25.31
N VAL A 114 -1.74 -8.91 -24.89
CA VAL A 114 -1.92 -7.62 -25.60
C VAL A 114 -0.71 -7.19 -26.44
N GLY A 115 0.45 -7.82 -26.21
CA GLY A 115 1.71 -7.51 -26.87
C GLY A 115 2.31 -8.73 -27.57
N SER A 116 3.62 -8.91 -27.42
CA SER A 116 4.31 -10.09 -27.97
C SER A 116 4.19 -11.28 -27.02
N SER A 117 3.92 -12.45 -27.57
CA SER A 117 3.99 -13.72 -26.84
C SER A 117 5.43 -14.15 -26.51
N ASN A 118 6.44 -13.49 -27.08
CA ASN A 118 7.84 -13.74 -26.79
C ASN A 118 8.28 -12.94 -25.56
N ILE A 119 8.41 -13.62 -24.42
CA ILE A 119 8.92 -13.06 -23.18
C ILE A 119 10.42 -13.33 -23.14
N SER A 120 11.23 -12.27 -23.22
CA SER A 120 12.68 -12.32 -23.04
C SER A 120 13.04 -12.55 -21.56
N PRO A 121 14.17 -13.22 -21.26
CA PRO A 121 14.70 -13.29 -19.89
C PRO A 121 15.04 -11.91 -19.33
N SER A 122 14.79 -11.70 -18.05
CA SER A 122 15.12 -10.44 -17.37
C SER A 122 15.57 -10.65 -15.92
N SER A 123 16.29 -9.65 -15.40
CA SER A 123 16.59 -9.51 -13.98
C SER A 123 15.76 -8.37 -13.41
N ILE A 124 15.16 -8.59 -12.23
CA ILE A 124 14.27 -7.64 -11.55
C ILE A 124 14.81 -7.39 -10.15
N THR A 125 15.10 -6.13 -9.82
CA THR A 125 15.56 -5.71 -8.50
C THR A 125 14.48 -4.94 -7.77
N ILE A 126 14.18 -5.34 -6.54
CA ILE A 126 13.22 -4.71 -5.64
C ILE A 126 13.97 -4.05 -4.48
N LEU A 127 13.76 -2.75 -4.32
CA LEU A 127 14.27 -1.97 -3.20
C LEU A 127 13.11 -1.24 -2.50
N ALA A 128 13.26 -0.95 -1.22
CA ALA A 128 12.32 -0.19 -0.42
C ALA A 128 13.07 0.91 0.33
N ASP A 129 12.51 2.11 0.33
CA ASP A 129 12.95 3.17 1.22
C ASP A 129 12.90 2.67 2.69
N ASN A 130 13.87 3.10 3.49
CA ASN A 130 14.12 2.55 4.82
C ASN A 130 12.90 2.61 5.75
N ASP A 131 12.03 3.61 5.60
CA ASP A 131 10.83 3.79 6.43
C ASP A 131 9.81 2.65 6.36
N TYR A 132 9.90 1.73 5.38
CA TYR A 132 9.05 0.53 5.35
C TYR A 132 9.41 -0.50 6.43
N TYR A 133 10.60 -0.40 7.01
CA TYR A 133 11.13 -1.40 7.93
C TYR A 133 11.80 -0.77 9.16
N SER A 134 11.43 -1.25 10.33
CA SER A 134 12.03 -0.77 11.59
C SER A 134 13.46 -1.33 11.72
N THR A 135 14.44 -0.46 11.94
CA THR A 135 15.85 -0.82 12.17
C THR A 135 16.18 -0.77 13.66
N SER A 136 16.89 -1.78 14.16
CA SER A 136 17.42 -1.83 15.53
C SER A 136 18.82 -1.19 15.66
N SER A 137 19.50 -0.95 14.53
CA SER A 137 20.87 -0.42 14.51
C SER A 137 20.88 1.08 14.21
N ALA A 138 21.60 1.83 15.04
CA ALA A 138 21.66 3.29 15.08
C ALA A 138 22.65 3.89 14.06
N GLU A 139 22.95 3.21 12.96
CA GLU A 139 23.83 3.73 11.91
C GLU A 139 23.02 4.15 10.69
N LEU A 140 22.25 5.22 10.85
CA LEU A 140 21.60 5.91 9.72
C LEU A 140 22.68 6.69 8.97
N THR A 141 23.27 6.09 7.95
CA THR A 141 24.32 6.71 7.12
C THR A 141 23.80 7.79 6.15
N GLY A 142 22.55 8.24 6.31
CA GLY A 142 21.87 9.12 5.37
C GLY A 142 21.61 8.48 4.00
N ALA A 143 21.96 7.21 3.82
CA ALA A 143 21.71 6.45 2.62
C ALA A 143 20.22 6.15 2.46
N ARG A 144 19.74 6.18 1.22
CA ARG A 144 18.32 5.94 0.88
C ARG A 144 17.88 4.50 1.13
N PHE A 145 18.78 3.55 0.86
CA PHE A 145 18.55 2.11 0.99
C PHE A 145 19.60 1.51 1.92
N HIS A 146 19.16 0.72 2.90
CA HIS A 146 20.02 -0.04 3.79
C HIS A 146 19.89 -1.54 3.54
N ASP A 147 21.00 -2.26 3.71
CA ASP A 147 20.96 -3.70 3.97
C ASP A 147 20.52 -3.91 5.42
N PHE A 148 19.37 -4.58 5.61
CA PHE A 148 18.81 -4.83 6.92
C PHE A 148 19.50 -6.00 7.64
N GLY A 149 20.34 -6.78 6.94
CA GLY A 149 21.11 -7.87 7.53
C GLY A 149 20.23 -9.01 8.09
N VAL A 150 18.97 -9.10 7.67
CA VAL A 150 18.01 -10.11 8.11
C VAL A 150 17.22 -10.67 6.93
N PRO A 151 16.66 -11.89 7.04
CA PRO A 151 15.68 -12.39 6.08
C PRO A 151 14.45 -11.49 6.01
N LEU A 152 13.84 -11.34 4.83
CA LEU A 152 12.63 -10.52 4.63
C LEU A 152 11.46 -10.93 5.54
N ALA A 153 11.37 -12.21 5.93
CA ALA A 153 10.35 -12.71 6.84
C ALA A 153 10.54 -12.25 8.30
N GLU A 154 11.77 -11.88 8.68
CA GLU A 154 12.14 -11.41 10.01
C GLU A 154 12.17 -9.87 10.11
N ALA A 155 12.12 -9.18 8.97
CA ALA A 155 12.08 -7.72 8.93
C ALA A 155 10.75 -7.17 9.46
N ASN A 156 10.83 -6.27 10.44
CA ASN A 156 9.65 -5.64 11.05
C ASN A 156 9.08 -4.58 10.11
N LYS A 157 7.85 -4.77 9.63
CA LYS A 157 7.17 -3.81 8.74
C LYS A 157 6.47 -2.73 9.55
N THR A 158 6.56 -1.48 9.09
CA THR A 158 5.98 -0.28 9.74
C THR A 158 4.52 -0.01 9.37
N GLY A 159 3.83 -0.94 8.69
CA GLY A 159 2.41 -0.81 8.36
C GLY A 159 2.05 0.16 7.22
N LEU A 160 3.03 0.72 6.50
CA LEU A 160 2.84 1.70 5.42
C LEU A 160 2.20 1.15 4.12
N GLY A 161 1.74 -0.11 4.12
CA GLY A 161 1.15 -0.76 2.95
C GLY A 161 2.16 -1.29 1.94
N SER A 162 3.27 -1.88 2.40
CA SER A 162 4.36 -2.33 1.53
C SER A 162 3.94 -3.34 0.45
N SER A 163 2.96 -4.21 0.70
CA SER A 163 2.51 -5.19 -0.31
C SER A 163 1.83 -4.52 -1.51
N ALA A 164 1.01 -3.49 -1.30
CA ALA A 164 0.34 -2.77 -2.38
C ALA A 164 1.35 -1.95 -3.20
N ALA A 165 2.23 -1.20 -2.53
CA ALA A 165 3.31 -0.48 -3.19
C ALA A 165 4.21 -1.42 -4.01
N LEU A 166 4.53 -2.60 -3.47
CA LEU A 166 5.32 -3.63 -4.16
C LEU A 166 4.60 -4.11 -5.43
N VAL A 167 3.36 -4.59 -5.31
CA VAL A 167 2.60 -5.11 -6.46
C VAL A 167 2.42 -4.03 -7.52
N THR A 168 2.12 -2.79 -7.14
CA THR A 168 1.97 -1.68 -8.07
C THR A 168 3.28 -1.34 -8.79
N ALA A 169 4.38 -1.12 -8.07
CA ALA A 169 5.67 -0.79 -8.68
C ALA A 169 6.18 -1.94 -9.56
N PHE A 170 6.03 -3.17 -9.10
CA PHE A 170 6.45 -4.38 -9.82
C PHE A 170 5.66 -4.55 -11.12
N THR A 171 4.33 -4.48 -11.04
CA THR A 171 3.46 -4.61 -12.22
C THR A 171 3.77 -3.51 -13.23
N ALA A 172 3.92 -2.26 -12.78
CA ALA A 172 4.23 -1.13 -13.65
C ALA A 172 5.59 -1.27 -14.34
N ALA A 173 6.62 -1.73 -13.63
CA ALA A 173 7.96 -1.93 -14.19
C ALA A 173 7.96 -3.06 -15.23
N VAL A 174 7.29 -4.19 -14.94
CA VAL A 174 7.17 -5.32 -15.88
C VAL A 174 6.39 -4.91 -17.13
N LEU A 175 5.24 -4.26 -16.99
CA LEU A 175 4.48 -3.78 -18.16
C LEU A 175 5.29 -2.78 -18.99
N SER A 176 5.94 -1.81 -18.36
CA SER A 176 6.76 -0.81 -19.05
C SER A 176 7.98 -1.40 -19.76
N TYR A 177 8.48 -2.55 -19.30
CA TYR A 177 9.61 -3.25 -19.91
C TYR A 177 9.20 -4.13 -21.10
N TYR A 178 8.09 -4.87 -20.97
CA TYR A 178 7.66 -5.85 -21.98
C TYR A 178 6.68 -5.31 -23.02
N LEU A 179 5.95 -4.22 -22.73
CA LEU A 179 5.01 -3.62 -23.67
C LEU A 179 5.59 -2.37 -24.34
N PRO A 180 5.26 -2.13 -25.62
CA PRO A 180 5.55 -0.85 -26.25
C PRO A 180 4.65 0.26 -25.66
N GLN A 181 5.08 1.52 -25.81
CA GLN A 181 4.44 2.68 -25.18
C GLN A 181 3.00 2.91 -25.66
N ASP A 182 2.66 2.53 -26.89
CA ASP A 182 1.29 2.60 -27.43
C ASP A 182 0.34 1.58 -26.78
N ALA A 183 0.86 0.44 -26.31
CA ALA A 183 0.09 -0.54 -25.55
C ALA A 183 -0.03 -0.14 -24.06
N PHE A 184 1.05 0.35 -23.47
CA PHE A 184 1.09 0.78 -22.07
C PHE A 184 2.02 1.98 -21.85
N ASP A 185 1.46 3.10 -21.41
CA ASP A 185 2.21 4.29 -21.01
C ASP A 185 1.80 4.74 -19.60
N LEU A 186 2.69 4.51 -18.63
CA LEU A 186 2.52 4.84 -17.21
C LEU A 186 2.26 6.35 -16.96
N THR A 187 2.66 7.22 -17.87
CA THR A 187 2.50 8.67 -17.74
C THR A 187 1.07 9.13 -18.06
N THR A 188 0.28 8.30 -18.74
CA THR A 188 -1.09 8.60 -19.15
C THR A 188 -2.11 8.09 -18.14
N GLU A 189 -3.29 8.74 -18.08
CA GLU A 189 -4.38 8.28 -17.21
C GLU A 189 -4.94 6.91 -17.64
N ALA A 190 -4.93 6.61 -18.95
CA ALA A 190 -5.31 5.30 -19.47
C ALA A 190 -4.32 4.20 -19.02
N GLY A 191 -3.01 4.47 -19.07
CA GLY A 191 -2.01 3.52 -18.58
C GLY A 191 -2.08 3.33 -17.07
N LYS A 192 -2.26 4.40 -16.29
CA LYS A 192 -2.50 4.29 -14.84
C LYS A 192 -3.77 3.49 -14.52
N ARG A 193 -4.83 3.65 -15.32
CA ARG A 193 -6.07 2.87 -15.14
C ARG A 193 -5.86 1.38 -15.40
N LYS A 194 -5.18 1.02 -16.50
CA LYS A 194 -4.77 -0.37 -16.76
C LYS A 194 -3.91 -0.93 -15.63
N LEU A 195 -2.92 -0.15 -15.17
CA LEU A 195 -2.06 -0.54 -14.05
C LEU A 195 -2.87 -0.76 -12.78
N HIS A 196 -3.77 0.15 -12.42
CA HIS A 196 -4.64 0.03 -11.26
C HIS A 196 -5.43 -1.28 -11.31
N ASN A 197 -6.12 -1.54 -12.42
CA ASN A 197 -6.97 -2.71 -12.57
C ASN A 197 -6.14 -4.02 -12.47
N LEU A 198 -4.98 -4.06 -13.13
CA LEU A 198 -4.11 -5.24 -13.11
C LEU A 198 -3.44 -5.47 -11.75
N ALA A 199 -2.87 -4.42 -11.15
CA ALA A 199 -2.24 -4.49 -9.84
C ALA A 199 -3.26 -4.85 -8.76
N GLN A 200 -4.50 -4.34 -8.85
CA GLN A 200 -5.56 -4.67 -7.92
C GLN A 200 -5.99 -6.13 -8.03
N ALA A 201 -6.14 -6.65 -9.25
CA ALA A 201 -6.44 -8.06 -9.48
C ALA A 201 -5.33 -8.97 -8.93
N ALA A 202 -4.06 -8.66 -9.25
CA ALA A 202 -2.90 -9.40 -8.77
C ALA A 202 -2.76 -9.36 -7.24
N HIS A 203 -2.98 -8.20 -6.63
CA HIS A 203 -2.91 -8.03 -5.17
C HIS A 203 -4.00 -8.81 -4.44
N CYS A 204 -5.25 -8.77 -4.92
CA CYS A 204 -6.34 -9.57 -4.37
C CYS A 204 -6.09 -11.08 -4.50
N ALA A 205 -5.57 -11.52 -5.64
CA ALA A 205 -5.21 -12.92 -5.87
C ALA A 205 -4.08 -13.36 -4.92
N ALA A 206 -3.01 -12.57 -4.78
CA ALA A 206 -1.90 -12.86 -3.88
C ALA A 206 -2.33 -12.88 -2.39
N GLN A 207 -3.28 -12.01 -2.01
CA GLN A 207 -3.83 -11.95 -0.66
C GLN A 207 -4.85 -13.07 -0.36
N GLY A 208 -5.39 -13.72 -1.39
CA GLY A 208 -6.44 -14.74 -1.27
C GLY A 208 -7.82 -14.19 -0.90
N LYS A 209 -8.04 -12.87 -1.03
CA LYS A 209 -9.33 -12.22 -0.77
C LYS A 209 -9.44 -10.89 -1.50
N VAL A 210 -10.68 -10.46 -1.77
CA VAL A 210 -10.96 -9.12 -2.31
C VAL A 210 -10.94 -8.10 -1.18
N GLY A 211 -9.89 -7.29 -1.13
CA GLY A 211 -9.74 -6.19 -0.17
C GLY A 211 -10.63 -4.98 -0.48
N SER A 212 -10.38 -3.87 0.22
CA SER A 212 -11.00 -2.58 -0.07
C SER A 212 -10.44 -1.93 -1.34
N GLY A 213 -9.14 -2.12 -1.62
CA GLY A 213 -8.40 -1.60 -2.78
C GLY A 213 -7.82 -0.19 -2.63
N PHE A 214 -8.04 0.48 -1.49
CA PHE A 214 -7.55 1.85 -1.29
C PHE A 214 -6.02 1.97 -1.29
N ASP A 215 -5.33 0.89 -0.93
CA ASP A 215 -3.87 0.81 -0.86
C ASP A 215 -3.25 0.77 -2.26
N VAL A 216 -3.78 -0.07 -3.16
CA VAL A 216 -3.38 -0.08 -4.58
C VAL A 216 -3.77 1.22 -5.27
N ALA A 217 -4.98 1.74 -4.99
CA ALA A 217 -5.42 3.03 -5.53
C ALA A 217 -4.47 4.16 -5.15
N SER A 218 -4.06 4.24 -3.87
CA SER A 218 -3.11 5.27 -3.43
C SER A 218 -1.70 5.04 -3.99
N ALA A 219 -1.25 3.79 -4.12
CA ALA A 219 0.03 3.48 -4.77
C ALA A 219 0.05 3.91 -6.26
N VAL A 220 -1.08 3.85 -6.97
CA VAL A 220 -1.16 4.29 -8.38
C VAL A 220 -1.35 5.80 -8.50
N TYR A 221 -2.22 6.40 -7.69
CA TYR A 221 -2.70 7.78 -7.91
C TYR A 221 -2.19 8.80 -6.89
N GLY A 222 -1.62 8.36 -5.77
CA GLY A 222 -1.18 9.20 -4.66
C GLY A 222 -2.28 9.42 -3.63
N SER A 223 -2.28 10.57 -2.96
CA SER A 223 -3.35 10.96 -2.04
C SER A 223 -4.68 11.16 -2.79
N CYS A 224 -5.77 10.61 -2.24
CA CYS A 224 -7.08 10.63 -2.89
C CYS A 224 -8.24 10.41 -1.92
N LEU A 225 -9.43 10.87 -2.33
CA LEU A 225 -10.70 10.42 -1.77
C LEU A 225 -11.13 9.18 -2.55
N TYR A 226 -11.19 8.06 -1.84
CA TYR A 226 -11.34 6.74 -2.42
C TYR A 226 -12.72 6.15 -2.16
N ARG A 227 -13.33 5.54 -3.18
CA ARG A 227 -14.49 4.66 -3.06
C ARG A 227 -14.17 3.31 -3.68
N ARG A 228 -14.47 2.25 -2.94
CA ARG A 228 -14.17 0.88 -3.37
C ARG A 228 -14.95 0.47 -4.62
N PHE A 229 -14.35 -0.40 -5.41
CA PHE A 229 -15.03 -1.11 -6.49
C PHE A 229 -15.97 -2.19 -5.95
N SER A 230 -16.92 -2.60 -6.79
CA SER A 230 -17.79 -3.75 -6.58
C SER A 230 -16.98 -5.05 -6.64
N PRO A 231 -16.96 -5.89 -5.57
CA PRO A 231 -16.17 -7.13 -5.54
C PRO A 231 -16.43 -8.09 -6.69
N SER A 232 -17.64 -8.06 -7.26
CA SER A 232 -18.07 -8.91 -8.37
C SER A 232 -17.25 -8.71 -9.65
N ILE A 233 -16.58 -7.57 -9.82
CA ILE A 233 -15.68 -7.32 -10.96
C ILE A 233 -14.56 -8.37 -11.00
N LEU A 234 -14.10 -8.82 -9.82
CA LEU A 234 -13.00 -9.78 -9.68
C LEU A 234 -13.47 -11.22 -9.41
N SER A 235 -14.77 -11.49 -9.29
CA SER A 235 -15.26 -12.80 -8.84
C SER A 235 -15.23 -13.91 -9.90
N ALA A 236 -14.91 -13.59 -11.16
CA ALA A 236 -15.12 -14.49 -12.30
C ALA A 236 -13.86 -14.78 -13.15
N HIS A 237 -12.65 -14.65 -12.59
CA HIS A 237 -11.42 -15.02 -13.30
C HIS A 237 -10.77 -16.29 -12.74
N GLY A 238 -10.21 -17.10 -13.62
CA GLY A 238 -9.42 -18.27 -13.25
C GLY A 238 -8.06 -17.91 -12.62
N GLU A 239 -7.21 -18.91 -12.47
CA GLU A 239 -5.82 -18.73 -12.04
C GLU A 239 -4.86 -18.77 -13.25
N PRO A 240 -3.66 -18.17 -13.16
CA PRO A 240 -2.65 -18.28 -14.21
C PRO A 240 -2.38 -19.75 -14.59
N GLY A 241 -2.50 -20.05 -15.88
CA GLY A 241 -2.35 -21.38 -16.45
C GLY A 241 -3.64 -22.18 -16.61
N THR A 242 -4.79 -21.66 -16.18
CA THR A 242 -6.12 -22.27 -16.42
C THR A 242 -6.73 -21.72 -17.73
N PRO A 243 -7.55 -22.49 -18.47
CA PRO A 243 -8.09 -22.05 -19.77
C PRO A 243 -8.82 -20.70 -19.70
N GLU A 244 -8.68 -19.89 -20.75
CA GLU A 244 -9.27 -18.55 -20.92
C GLU A 244 -8.82 -17.48 -19.90
N PHE A 245 -7.89 -17.79 -18.99
CA PHE A 245 -7.40 -16.82 -18.00
C PHE A 245 -6.83 -15.55 -18.64
N GLY A 246 -6.06 -15.67 -19.73
CA GLY A 246 -5.46 -14.54 -20.45
C GLY A 246 -6.50 -13.53 -20.93
N LYS A 247 -7.48 -13.99 -21.71
CA LYS A 247 -8.62 -13.20 -22.17
C LYS A 247 -9.43 -12.62 -21.03
N GLN A 248 -9.76 -13.41 -20.00
CA GLN A 248 -10.49 -12.91 -18.83
C GLN A 248 -9.73 -11.78 -18.13
N LEU A 249 -8.41 -11.91 -18.01
CA LEU A 249 -7.56 -10.88 -17.43
C LEU A 249 -7.53 -9.62 -18.30
N VAL A 250 -7.41 -9.75 -19.62
CA VAL A 250 -7.50 -8.64 -20.57
C VAL A 250 -8.85 -7.94 -20.44
N ASP A 251 -9.94 -8.69 -20.36
CA ASP A 251 -11.30 -8.15 -20.21
C ASP A 251 -11.49 -7.37 -18.90
N ILE A 252 -10.92 -7.86 -17.80
CA ILE A 252 -10.95 -7.16 -16.50
C ILE A 252 -10.09 -5.88 -16.55
N VAL A 253 -8.91 -5.94 -17.15
CA VAL A 253 -7.96 -4.80 -17.15
C VAL A 253 -8.41 -3.71 -18.12
N ASN A 254 -8.87 -4.09 -19.30
CA ASN A 254 -9.32 -3.18 -20.35
C ASN A 254 -10.81 -2.81 -20.23
N GLU A 255 -11.52 -3.37 -19.26
CA GLU A 255 -12.94 -3.10 -19.00
C GLU A 255 -13.84 -3.44 -20.19
N SER A 256 -13.47 -4.48 -20.95
CA SER A 256 -14.16 -4.94 -22.17
C SER A 256 -15.07 -6.15 -21.95
N GLY A 257 -15.00 -6.79 -20.78
CA GLY A 257 -15.73 -8.01 -20.46
C GLY A 257 -17.18 -7.82 -19.98
N ALA A 258 -17.85 -8.95 -19.76
CA ALA A 258 -19.23 -8.99 -19.27
C ALA A 258 -19.41 -8.51 -17.81
N ASN A 259 -18.32 -8.44 -17.04
CA ASN A 259 -18.34 -7.96 -15.65
C ASN A 259 -18.48 -6.43 -15.53
N GLY A 260 -18.51 -5.72 -16.67
CA GLY A 260 -18.68 -4.28 -16.74
C GLY A 260 -17.40 -3.49 -16.47
N GLN A 261 -17.57 -2.19 -16.32
CA GLN A 261 -16.49 -1.25 -16.03
C GLN A 261 -16.17 -1.24 -14.53
N TRP A 262 -14.92 -0.88 -14.22
CA TRP A 262 -14.51 -0.67 -12.84
C TRP A 262 -15.22 0.56 -12.27
N ASP A 263 -16.09 0.33 -11.29
CA ASP A 263 -16.87 1.36 -10.61
C ASP A 263 -16.15 1.97 -9.40
N THR A 264 -14.83 1.76 -9.28
CA THR A 264 -13.99 2.45 -8.30
C THR A 264 -13.92 3.94 -8.64
N GLU A 265 -14.00 4.77 -7.60
CA GLU A 265 -13.88 6.22 -7.72
C GLU A 265 -12.64 6.70 -6.95
N ILE A 266 -11.78 7.45 -7.64
CA ILE A 266 -10.51 7.95 -7.12
C ILE A 266 -10.47 9.44 -7.42
N VAL A 267 -10.82 10.26 -6.44
CA VAL A 267 -10.94 11.70 -6.62
C VAL A 267 -9.75 12.40 -5.99
N LYS A 268 -8.83 12.88 -6.84
CA LYS A 268 -7.59 13.55 -6.40
C LYS A 268 -7.81 15.00 -5.98
N ASP A 269 -8.66 15.73 -6.68
CA ASP A 269 -8.85 17.17 -6.45
C ASP A 269 -9.58 17.48 -5.12
N GLN A 270 -10.24 16.48 -4.54
CA GLN A 270 -10.89 16.57 -3.22
C GLN A 270 -9.96 16.22 -2.06
N VAL A 271 -8.66 16.07 -2.32
CA VAL A 271 -7.64 15.89 -1.30
C VAL A 271 -6.47 16.81 -1.59
N LYS A 272 -6.22 17.76 -0.69
CA LYS A 272 -5.04 18.62 -0.70
C LYS A 272 -4.54 18.72 0.71
N VAL A 273 -3.23 18.62 0.91
CA VAL A 273 -2.64 18.93 2.22
C VAL A 273 -2.22 20.41 2.18
N PRO A 274 -2.80 21.26 3.04
CA PRO A 274 -2.46 22.68 3.10
C PRO A 274 -0.97 22.91 3.30
N ALA A 275 -0.43 23.95 2.66
CA ALA A 275 0.92 24.41 2.96
C ALA A 275 1.04 24.77 4.45
N GLY A 276 2.11 24.31 5.10
CA GLY A 276 2.29 24.50 6.53
C GLY A 276 1.67 23.42 7.42
N ILE A 277 1.11 22.34 6.84
CA ILE A 277 0.73 21.13 7.59
C ILE A 277 1.66 19.97 7.19
N ARG A 278 2.09 19.19 8.19
CA ARG A 278 2.85 17.96 8.03
C ARG A 278 2.08 16.78 8.62
N LEU A 279 2.02 15.67 7.90
CA LEU A 279 1.60 14.38 8.44
C LEU A 279 2.79 13.74 9.18
N ILE A 280 2.55 13.22 10.38
CA ILE A 280 3.50 12.39 11.12
C ILE A 280 2.85 11.04 11.38
N MET A 281 3.57 9.97 11.03
CA MET A 281 3.19 8.60 11.40
C MET A 281 3.99 8.16 12.61
N CYS A 282 3.32 7.50 13.57
CA CYS A 282 3.98 6.88 14.69
C CYS A 282 3.63 5.39 14.74
N ASP A 283 4.65 4.53 14.69
CA ASP A 283 4.54 3.08 14.88
C ASP A 283 4.44 2.77 16.39
N VAL A 284 3.48 1.93 16.74
CA VAL A 284 3.19 1.54 18.13
C VAL A 284 3.48 0.05 18.29
N SER A 285 4.67 -0.26 18.82
CA SER A 285 5.13 -1.64 18.93
C SER A 285 4.65 -2.28 20.24
N CYS A 286 3.37 -2.67 20.37
CA CYS A 286 2.85 -3.32 21.60
C CYS A 286 2.37 -4.77 21.46
N GLY A 287 2.78 -5.48 20.40
CA GLY A 287 2.73 -6.96 20.36
C GLY A 287 1.34 -7.59 20.22
N SER A 288 0.27 -6.81 20.11
CA SER A 288 -1.08 -7.32 19.91
C SER A 288 -1.47 -7.27 18.43
N GLN A 289 -1.32 -8.40 17.73
CA GLN A 289 -2.13 -8.63 16.55
C GLN A 289 -3.53 -8.98 17.04
N THR A 290 -4.55 -8.22 16.64
CA THR A 290 -5.95 -8.61 16.84
C THR A 290 -6.55 -9.08 15.51
N PRO A 291 -6.22 -10.30 15.02
CA PRO A 291 -6.85 -10.86 13.84
C PRO A 291 -8.38 -10.83 13.95
N GLY A 292 -9.04 -10.39 12.88
CA GLY A 292 -10.49 -10.52 12.76
C GLY A 292 -11.31 -9.34 13.25
N MET A 293 -10.71 -8.20 13.63
CA MET A 293 -11.46 -6.97 13.95
C MET A 293 -12.48 -6.60 12.84
N VAL A 294 -12.05 -6.65 11.57
CA VAL A 294 -12.94 -6.43 10.42
C VAL A 294 -14.14 -7.37 10.41
N LYS A 295 -13.93 -8.66 10.70
CA LYS A 295 -15.02 -9.63 10.75
C LYS A 295 -15.98 -9.32 11.89
N GLN A 296 -15.48 -8.94 13.06
CA GLN A 296 -16.29 -8.61 14.24
C GLN A 296 -17.11 -7.33 14.03
N VAL A 297 -16.51 -6.26 13.50
CA VAL A 297 -17.22 -5.01 13.18
C VAL A 297 -18.31 -5.24 12.14
N LEU A 298 -18.04 -6.00 11.08
CA LEU A 298 -19.05 -6.31 10.06
C LEU A 298 -20.18 -7.21 10.60
N ALA A 299 -19.86 -8.16 11.49
CA ALA A 299 -20.86 -8.98 12.16
C ALA A 299 -21.78 -8.12 13.04
N TRP A 300 -21.19 -7.27 13.89
CA TRP A 300 -21.94 -6.32 14.70
C TRP A 300 -22.86 -5.44 13.84
N ARG A 301 -22.34 -4.85 12.74
CA ARG A 301 -23.13 -4.00 11.84
C ARG A 301 -24.34 -4.75 11.27
N LYS A 302 -24.14 -6.01 10.89
CA LYS A 302 -25.20 -6.87 10.38
C LYS A 302 -26.25 -7.17 11.45
N ASP A 303 -25.82 -7.43 12.68
CA ASP A 303 -26.70 -7.85 13.78
C ASP A 303 -27.53 -6.69 14.35
N THR A 304 -26.97 -5.48 14.38
CA THR A 304 -27.66 -4.29 14.91
C THR A 304 -28.35 -3.45 13.83
N GLY A 305 -28.04 -3.63 12.54
CA GLY A 305 -28.77 -2.97 11.46
C GLY A 305 -28.81 -1.44 11.58
N VAL A 306 -29.99 -0.87 11.82
CA VAL A 306 -30.26 0.57 11.78
C VAL A 306 -29.38 1.38 12.76
N GLU A 307 -29.13 0.86 13.96
CA GLU A 307 -28.28 1.50 14.96
C GLU A 307 -26.84 1.64 14.46
N ALA A 308 -26.33 0.59 13.80
CA ALA A 308 -25.00 0.63 13.20
C ALA A 308 -24.92 1.58 12.01
N GLU A 309 -25.96 1.58 11.15
CA GLU A 309 -26.01 2.50 10.01
C GLU A 309 -25.96 3.97 10.46
N LYS A 310 -26.62 4.35 11.56
CA LYS A 310 -26.52 5.70 12.12
C LYS A 310 -25.09 6.08 12.50
N VAL A 311 -24.35 5.16 13.11
CA VAL A 311 -22.94 5.38 13.46
C VAL A 311 -22.09 5.52 12.20
N TRP A 312 -22.35 4.71 11.16
CA TRP A 312 -21.61 4.73 9.90
C TRP A 312 -21.87 6.01 9.10
N GLU A 313 -23.13 6.43 9.00
CA GLU A 313 -23.52 7.66 8.31
C GLU A 313 -22.98 8.90 9.03
N GLY A 314 -23.07 8.95 10.36
CA GLY A 314 -22.46 10.02 11.15
C GLY A 314 -20.94 10.09 10.97
N LEU A 315 -20.24 8.94 10.98
CA LEU A 315 -18.81 8.90 10.71
C LEU A 315 -18.47 9.36 9.30
N GLN A 316 -19.26 8.96 8.30
CA GLN A 316 -19.05 9.38 6.91
C GLN A 316 -19.14 10.90 6.77
N GLU A 317 -20.17 11.52 7.35
CA GLU A 317 -20.37 12.97 7.29
C GLU A 317 -19.14 13.71 7.86
N VAL A 318 -18.62 13.25 8.99
CA VAL A 318 -17.42 13.86 9.60
C VAL A 318 -16.17 13.61 8.75
N ASN A 319 -16.01 12.41 8.16
CA ASN A 319 -14.88 12.08 7.29
C ASN A 319 -14.86 12.94 6.02
N GLU A 320 -16.01 13.16 5.39
CA GLU A 320 -16.12 14.05 4.23
C GLU A 320 -15.88 15.51 4.62
N GLY A 321 -16.41 15.93 5.78
CA GLY A 321 -16.13 17.24 6.35
C GLY A 321 -14.64 17.49 6.63
N LEU A 322 -13.88 16.44 6.98
CA LEU A 322 -12.42 16.53 7.14
C LEU A 322 -11.73 16.82 5.80
N ALA A 323 -12.08 16.07 4.75
CA ALA A 323 -11.50 16.27 3.42
C ALA A 323 -11.83 17.66 2.86
N GLN A 324 -13.08 18.11 3.02
CA GLN A 324 -13.51 19.45 2.62
C GLN A 324 -12.73 20.56 3.34
N GLU A 325 -12.52 20.43 4.66
CA GLU A 325 -11.78 21.44 5.42
C GLU A 325 -10.30 21.50 5.00
N LEU A 326 -9.68 20.35 4.70
CA LEU A 326 -8.33 20.29 4.16
C LEU A 326 -8.22 21.03 2.82
N VAL A 327 -9.15 20.79 1.89
CA VAL A 327 -9.18 21.49 0.59
C VAL A 327 -9.37 23.00 0.78
N LYS A 328 -10.35 23.39 1.62
CA LYS A 328 -10.62 24.79 1.94
C LYS A 328 -9.39 25.51 2.53
N LEU A 329 -8.67 24.87 3.44
CA LEU A 329 -7.44 25.42 4.03
C LEU A 329 -6.33 25.56 2.98
N ALA A 330 -6.18 24.56 2.11
CA ALA A 330 -5.18 24.59 1.04
C ALA A 330 -5.46 25.71 0.02
N GLU A 331 -6.73 25.99 -0.28
CA GLU A 331 -7.14 27.00 -1.25
C GLU A 331 -7.16 28.42 -0.67
N SER A 332 -7.55 28.57 0.60
CA SER A 332 -7.56 29.88 1.27
C SER A 332 -6.19 30.31 1.78
N GLY A 333 -5.26 29.36 1.99
CA GLY A 333 -3.99 29.61 2.66
C GLY A 333 -4.11 29.98 4.15
N SER A 334 -5.31 29.80 4.73
CA SER A 334 -5.56 30.07 6.15
C SER A 334 -4.75 29.12 7.04
N LYS A 335 -4.29 29.65 8.18
CA LYS A 335 -3.62 28.89 9.24
C LYS A 335 -4.50 28.70 10.47
N ASP A 336 -5.78 29.02 10.36
CA ASP A 336 -6.77 28.69 11.40
C ASP A 336 -7.16 27.22 11.27
N TYR A 337 -6.50 26.37 12.05
CA TYR A 337 -6.74 24.92 12.05
C TYR A 337 -7.84 24.49 13.03
N SER A 338 -8.62 25.42 13.60
CA SER A 338 -9.67 25.09 14.58
C SER A 338 -10.74 24.15 14.01
N GLY A 339 -11.20 24.40 12.78
CA GLY A 339 -12.15 23.53 12.09
C GLY A 339 -11.58 22.13 11.86
N LEU A 340 -10.32 22.04 11.45
CA LEU A 340 -9.63 20.76 11.23
C LEU A 340 -9.51 19.96 12.54
N LYS A 341 -9.14 20.63 13.64
CA LYS A 341 -9.08 20.03 14.98
C LYS A 341 -10.43 19.50 15.44
N GLN A 342 -11.51 20.25 15.22
CA GLN A 342 -12.87 19.82 15.57
C GLN A 342 -13.29 18.58 14.77
N ARG A 343 -13.02 18.53 13.46
CA ARG A 343 -13.32 17.37 12.61
C ARG A 343 -12.57 16.13 13.08
N ILE A 344 -11.27 16.24 13.35
CA ILE A 344 -10.45 15.12 13.86
C ILE A 344 -11.00 14.60 15.20
N GLN A 345 -11.35 15.50 16.13
CA GLN A 345 -11.93 15.11 17.42
C GLN A 345 -13.28 14.39 17.25
N ALA A 346 -14.13 14.85 16.34
CA ALA A 346 -15.41 14.21 16.04
C ALA A 346 -15.22 12.81 15.42
N ILE A 347 -14.23 12.61 14.55
CA ILE A 347 -13.87 11.29 14.01
C ILE A 347 -13.49 10.35 15.15
N ARG A 348 -12.58 10.77 16.04
CA ARG A 348 -12.17 9.96 17.20
C ARG A 348 -13.34 9.63 18.13
N GLN A 349 -14.27 10.56 18.33
CA GLN A 349 -15.49 10.28 19.10
C GLN A 349 -16.34 9.20 18.43
N GLY A 350 -16.60 9.31 17.12
CA GLY A 350 -17.35 8.30 16.37
C GLY A 350 -16.66 6.93 16.34
N ILE A 351 -15.33 6.89 16.21
CA ILE A 351 -14.56 5.64 16.26
C ILE A 351 -14.66 4.98 17.64
N ARG A 352 -14.58 5.75 18.72
CA ARG A 352 -14.73 5.23 20.09
C ARG A 352 -16.16 4.76 20.37
N GLU A 353 -17.16 5.44 19.84
CA GLU A 353 -18.55 4.99 19.92
C GLU A 353 -18.74 3.66 19.17
N MET A 354 -18.24 3.56 17.93
CA MET A 354 -18.20 2.31 17.17
C MET A 354 -17.47 1.20 17.93
N SER A 355 -16.35 1.52 18.59
CA SER A 355 -15.59 0.56 19.41
C SER A 355 -16.43 0.03 20.57
N LYS A 356 -17.10 0.93 21.29
CA LYS A 356 -17.96 0.59 22.43
C LYS A 356 -19.14 -0.28 22.01
N GLN A 357 -19.82 0.06 20.91
CA GLN A 357 -20.99 -0.68 20.47
C GLN A 357 -20.63 -2.05 19.87
N SER A 358 -19.53 -2.14 19.12
CA SER A 358 -19.08 -3.39 18.50
C SER A 358 -18.29 -4.30 19.43
N GLY A 359 -17.80 -3.79 20.56
CA GLY A 359 -16.87 -4.50 21.44
C GLY A 359 -15.46 -4.67 20.84
N VAL A 360 -15.17 -4.03 19.71
CA VAL A 360 -13.87 -4.11 19.02
C VAL A 360 -13.01 -2.92 19.44
N PRO A 361 -11.76 -3.12 19.89
CA PRO A 361 -10.88 -2.04 20.33
C PRO A 361 -10.27 -1.27 19.14
N ILE A 362 -11.05 -0.46 18.44
CA ILE A 362 -10.60 0.28 17.25
C ILE A 362 -9.69 1.45 17.65
N GLU A 363 -10.13 2.29 18.60
CA GLU A 363 -9.24 3.23 19.31
C GLU A 363 -9.19 2.80 20.78
N PRO A 364 -8.28 1.89 21.17
CA PRO A 364 -8.20 1.41 22.54
C PRO A 364 -7.81 2.53 23.52
N PRO A 365 -8.07 2.35 24.84
CA PRO A 365 -7.74 3.37 25.84
C PRO A 365 -6.27 3.82 25.83
N ALA A 366 -5.34 2.90 25.54
CA ALA A 366 -3.92 3.21 25.44
C ALA A 366 -3.60 4.19 24.28
N GLN A 367 -4.21 3.97 23.11
CA GLN A 367 -4.07 4.88 21.97
C GLN A 367 -4.86 6.19 22.18
N THR A 368 -6.00 6.15 22.87
CA THR A 368 -6.72 7.37 23.27
C THR A 368 -5.82 8.27 24.11
N LYS A 369 -5.17 7.72 25.15
CA LYS A 369 -4.24 8.47 26.02
C LYS A 369 -3.07 9.05 25.23
N LEU A 370 -2.50 8.28 24.31
CA LEU A 370 -1.40 8.73 23.44
C LEU A 370 -1.82 9.89 22.55
N LEU A 371 -2.93 9.75 21.83
CA LEU A 371 -3.46 10.78 20.94
C LEU A 371 -3.84 12.05 21.71
N ASP A 372 -4.39 11.92 22.91
CA ASP A 372 -4.72 13.06 23.78
C ASP A 372 -3.46 13.79 24.25
N ALA A 373 -2.42 13.06 24.67
CA ALA A 373 -1.15 13.65 25.05
C ALA A 373 -0.48 14.38 23.88
N CYS A 374 -0.43 13.78 22.69
CA CYS A 374 0.07 14.43 21.49
C CYS A 374 -0.74 15.68 21.14
N SER A 375 -2.08 15.61 21.22
CA SER A 375 -2.97 16.73 20.88
C SER A 375 -2.89 17.92 21.84
N ASN A 376 -2.26 17.75 23.01
CA ASN A 376 -2.01 18.82 23.98
C ASN A 376 -0.72 19.60 23.69
N ILE A 377 0.13 19.12 22.79
CA ILE A 377 1.32 19.85 22.34
C ILE A 377 0.89 20.99 21.42
N GLU A 378 1.32 22.21 21.74
CA GLU A 378 1.13 23.38 20.87
C GLU A 378 1.73 23.13 19.48
N GLY A 379 0.92 23.38 18.44
CA GLY A 379 1.26 23.09 17.05
C GLY A 379 0.80 21.72 16.56
N VAL A 380 0.28 20.85 17.43
CA VAL A 380 -0.42 19.63 17.00
C VAL A 380 -1.88 19.96 16.72
N ILE A 381 -2.32 19.73 15.49
CA ILE A 381 -3.69 19.99 15.06
C ILE A 381 -4.61 18.89 15.57
N GLY A 382 -4.16 17.63 15.46
CA GLY A 382 -4.83 16.46 16.00
C GLY A 382 -4.25 15.18 15.43
N GLY A 383 -4.82 14.04 15.83
CA GLY A 383 -4.45 12.75 15.29
C GLY A 383 -5.58 11.74 15.30
N VAL A 384 -5.37 10.60 14.68
CA VAL A 384 -6.33 9.50 14.55
C VAL A 384 -5.61 8.16 14.61
N VAL A 385 -6.38 7.11 14.84
CA VAL A 385 -5.95 5.74 14.56
C VAL A 385 -6.21 5.46 13.07
N PRO A 386 -5.19 5.25 12.23
CA PRO A 386 -5.39 5.06 10.81
C PRO A 386 -5.86 3.63 10.49
N GLY A 387 -6.50 3.45 9.33
CA GLY A 387 -6.86 2.12 8.85
C GLY A 387 -7.91 1.42 9.72
N ALA A 388 -7.61 0.18 10.12
CA ALA A 388 -8.47 -0.60 11.01
C ALA A 388 -8.34 -0.20 12.49
N GLY A 389 -7.40 0.69 12.82
CA GLY A 389 -7.05 1.00 14.20
C GLY A 389 -6.46 -0.20 14.94
N GLY A 390 -6.66 -0.25 16.25
CA GLY A 390 -6.14 -1.29 17.12
C GLY A 390 -4.90 -0.80 17.84
N TYR A 391 -3.79 -1.50 17.67
CA TYR A 391 -2.57 -1.26 18.44
C TYR A 391 -1.38 -0.91 17.55
N ASP A 392 -1.60 -0.76 16.24
CA ASP A 392 -0.54 -0.75 15.23
C ASP A 392 0.16 0.63 15.12
N ALA A 393 -0.60 1.70 14.90
CA ALA A 393 -0.03 3.01 14.61
C ALA A 393 -0.99 4.15 14.99
N VAL A 394 -0.46 5.37 15.05
CA VAL A 394 -1.24 6.61 15.06
C VAL A 394 -0.74 7.56 13.99
N ALA A 395 -1.64 8.37 13.43
CA ALA A 395 -1.34 9.40 12.44
C ALA A 395 -1.68 10.77 13.02
N LEU A 396 -0.75 11.73 12.94
CA LEU A 396 -0.91 13.09 13.44
C LEU A 396 -0.83 14.10 12.29
N LEU A 397 -1.66 15.13 12.34
CA LEU A 397 -1.48 16.35 11.57
C LEU A 397 -0.94 17.43 12.49
N ILE A 398 0.16 18.05 12.06
CA ILE A 398 0.85 19.09 12.83
C ILE A 398 1.12 20.30 11.95
N GLU A 399 1.36 21.44 12.58
CA GLU A 399 2.03 22.55 11.92
C GLU A 399 3.42 22.11 11.46
N ASP A 400 3.78 22.45 10.23
CA ASP A 400 5.05 22.10 9.60
C ASP A 400 6.21 22.94 10.19
N LYS A 401 6.58 22.61 11.43
CA LYS A 401 7.62 23.26 12.22
C LYS A 401 8.46 22.21 12.93
N ASP A 402 9.77 22.29 12.79
CA ASP A 402 10.68 21.33 13.43
C ASP A 402 10.62 21.38 14.96
N SER A 403 10.27 22.54 15.55
CA SER A 403 10.04 22.65 16.99
C SER A 403 8.86 21.80 17.48
N VAL A 404 7.82 21.60 16.67
CA VAL A 404 6.69 20.72 17.01
C VAL A 404 7.10 19.25 16.91
N VAL A 405 7.88 18.92 15.87
CA VAL A 405 8.46 17.58 15.69
C VAL A 405 9.35 17.20 16.87
N HIS A 406 10.24 18.09 17.31
CA HIS A 406 11.11 17.83 18.46
C HIS A 406 10.31 17.61 19.76
N LYS A 407 9.30 18.44 20.05
CA LYS A 407 8.42 18.24 21.22
C LYS A 407 7.70 16.88 21.18
N LEU A 408 7.26 16.46 19.99
CA LEU A 408 6.65 15.14 19.80
C LEU A 408 7.67 14.02 20.01
N GLN A 409 8.87 14.13 19.44
CA GLN A 409 9.94 13.14 19.64
C GLN A 409 10.29 12.97 21.13
N GLU A 410 10.41 14.08 21.87
CA GLU A 410 10.63 14.06 23.32
C GLU A 410 9.51 13.32 24.05
N LEU A 411 8.24 13.64 23.77
CA LEU A 411 7.08 12.96 24.36
C LEU A 411 7.09 11.46 24.06
N LEU A 412 7.30 11.07 22.79
CA LEU A 412 7.22 9.69 22.35
C LEU A 412 8.38 8.84 22.88
N SER A 413 9.58 9.42 23.04
CA SER A 413 10.75 8.72 23.58
C SER A 413 10.55 8.22 25.01
N GLY A 414 9.76 8.95 25.80
CA GLY A 414 9.38 8.59 27.17
C GLY A 414 8.07 7.80 27.27
N TRP A 415 7.35 7.63 26.16
CA TRP A 415 6.01 7.03 26.18
C TRP A 415 6.09 5.51 26.32
N LYS A 416 5.32 4.98 27.28
CA LYS A 416 5.21 3.55 27.54
C LYS A 416 3.77 3.12 27.30
N VAL A 417 3.59 2.16 26.39
CA VAL A 417 2.27 1.60 26.09
C VAL A 417 2.05 0.37 26.94
N GLU A 418 1.06 0.39 27.83
CA GLU A 418 0.59 -0.80 28.54
C GLU A 418 -0.16 -1.70 27.54
N GLY A 419 0.34 -2.91 27.31
CA GLY A 419 -0.36 -3.93 26.51
C GLY A 419 -1.51 -4.59 27.28
N GLU A 420 -2.48 -5.16 26.55
CA GLU A 420 -3.62 -5.90 27.16
C GLU A 420 -3.17 -7.15 27.92
N THR A 421 -2.05 -7.77 27.52
CA THR A 421 -1.44 -8.92 28.20
C THR A 421 -0.33 -8.44 29.13
N GLY A 422 -0.71 -8.07 30.36
CA GLY A 422 0.15 -7.46 31.39
C GLY A 422 1.60 -7.97 31.48
N GLY A 423 2.51 -7.35 30.75
CA GLY A 423 3.95 -7.65 30.83
C GLY A 423 4.86 -6.94 29.83
N SER A 424 4.44 -6.71 28.58
CA SER A 424 5.30 -6.01 27.60
C SER A 424 4.94 -4.53 27.48
N MET A 425 5.85 -3.65 27.87
CA MET A 425 5.76 -2.22 27.56
C MET A 425 6.10 -1.99 26.09
N GLY A 426 5.10 -1.56 25.31
CA GLY A 426 5.33 -1.16 23.93
C GLY A 426 6.04 0.19 23.84
N LYS A 427 6.83 0.38 22.78
CA LYS A 427 7.45 1.66 22.43
C LYS A 427 6.66 2.35 21.32
N VAL A 428 6.75 3.66 21.25
CA VAL A 428 6.22 4.44 20.14
C VAL A 428 7.40 5.09 19.42
N SER A 429 7.46 4.92 18.10
CA SER A 429 8.53 5.51 17.28
C SER A 429 7.93 6.34 16.16
N MET A 430 8.52 7.52 15.91
CA MET A 430 8.12 8.39 14.81
C MET A 430 8.76 7.91 13.52
N LEU A 431 7.97 7.77 12.46
CA LEU A 431 8.46 7.42 11.13
C LEU A 431 8.86 8.70 10.38
N GLY A 432 9.87 8.60 9.51
CA GLY A 432 10.42 9.74 8.75
C GLY A 432 9.56 10.18 7.56
N VAL A 433 8.38 9.60 7.40
CA VAL A 433 7.52 9.79 6.23
C VAL A 433 6.69 11.07 6.28
N LYS A 434 6.41 11.61 5.11
CA LYS A 434 5.50 12.74 4.89
C LYS A 434 4.41 12.35 3.90
N GLN A 435 3.37 13.18 3.84
CA GLN A 435 2.34 13.06 2.83
C GLN A 435 2.91 13.25 1.41
N GLU A 436 2.37 12.51 0.45
CA GLU A 436 2.75 12.54 -0.96
C GLU A 436 1.48 12.59 -1.83
N MET A 437 1.46 13.52 -2.79
CA MET A 437 0.34 13.70 -3.70
C MET A 437 0.50 12.89 -4.99
N SER A 438 1.72 12.46 -5.31
CA SER A 438 2.05 11.67 -6.50
C SER A 438 2.06 10.17 -6.23
N GLY A 439 1.34 9.43 -7.08
CA GLY A 439 1.35 7.98 -7.07
C GLY A 439 2.60 7.38 -7.72
N VAL A 440 2.40 6.30 -8.45
CA VAL A 440 3.45 5.59 -9.21
C VAL A 440 4.16 6.53 -10.19
N ARG A 441 5.47 6.35 -10.38
CA ARG A 441 6.26 7.14 -11.35
C ARG A 441 7.44 6.37 -11.94
N VAL A 442 7.83 6.75 -13.14
CA VAL A 442 9.09 6.30 -13.77
C VAL A 442 10.27 6.92 -13.04
N GLU A 443 11.30 6.11 -12.78
CA GLU A 443 12.54 6.50 -12.11
C GLU A 443 13.73 6.37 -13.07
N GLN A 444 14.84 7.01 -12.73
CA GLN A 444 16.08 6.87 -13.50
C GLN A 444 16.77 5.55 -13.13
N ALA A 445 16.91 4.64 -14.10
CA ALA A 445 17.49 3.31 -13.87
C ALA A 445 18.95 3.36 -13.36
N SER A 446 19.68 4.44 -13.68
CA SER A 446 21.06 4.66 -13.21
C SER A 446 21.16 4.75 -11.69
N HIS A 447 20.11 5.19 -10.99
CA HIS A 447 20.10 5.31 -9.52
C HIS A 447 20.11 3.96 -8.78
N TYR A 448 19.92 2.85 -9.49
CA TYR A 448 19.81 1.51 -8.89
C TYR A 448 20.97 0.58 -9.29
N VAL A 449 21.95 1.08 -10.06
CA VAL A 449 23.04 0.26 -10.63
C VAL A 449 23.80 -0.49 -9.54
N GLU A 450 24.19 0.20 -8.47
CA GLU A 450 24.93 -0.35 -7.32
C GLU A 450 24.21 -1.50 -6.60
N TRP A 451 22.89 -1.62 -6.78
CA TRP A 451 22.05 -2.63 -6.15
C TRP A 451 21.62 -3.74 -7.12
N SER A 452 22.01 -3.64 -8.38
CA SER A 452 21.58 -4.56 -9.44
C SER A 452 22.71 -5.48 -9.92
N GLU A 453 23.91 -5.34 -9.36
CA GLU A 453 25.11 -6.12 -9.72
C GLU A 453 25.27 -7.38 -8.87
#